data_AF-A0A7W9Q737-F1
#
_entry.id   AF-A0A7W9Q737-F1
#
_cell.length_a   1.000
_cell.length_b   1.000
_cell.length_c   1.000
_cell.angle_alpha   90.00
_cell.angle_beta   90.00
_cell.angle_gamma   90.00
#
_symmetry.space_group_name_H-M   'P 1'
#
loop_
_entity.id
_entity.type
_entity.pdbx_description
1 polymer ?
#
loop_
_entity_poly.entity_id
_entity_poly.type
_entity_poly.pdbx_seq_one_letter_code
_entity_poly.pdbx_strand_id
1 'polypeptide(L)'
;MALRIFETDPDAMPKGTFSDDTVGRFHSGRSVNGIPEALPEWKVTTGDPEVAAAIAQLMGGQPEETESPNENFIEIMTAAKRVKVVLSGSGAITSDMKLWNGNVLIHHCDGVEFLSPESDKGIECGCPRLMEDRKANAKSKRGPSPSIQVMFRLAEDYDLGLFRFQTSSWKLAEMLHEISNALDKVGGEALADLFIELVEYTTKKGRDVSYFKPVIKVVKSWNDAVAGA
;
A
#
# COMPACT_ATOMS: atom_id res chain seq x y z
N MET A 1 26.97 -12.77 16.94
CA MET A 1 27.84 -11.58 17.08
C MET A 1 27.96 -10.94 15.71
N ALA A 2 27.55 -9.68 15.57
CA ALA A 2 27.59 -8.94 14.30
C ALA A 2 28.94 -8.22 14.12
N LEU A 3 29.31 -7.95 12.87
CA LEU A 3 30.51 -7.20 12.48
C LEU A 3 30.43 -5.75 13.00
N ARG A 4 31.44 -5.31 13.74
CA ARG A 4 31.54 -3.97 14.36
C ARG A 4 32.34 -2.96 13.53
N ILE A 5 32.42 -3.19 12.22
CA ILE A 5 33.32 -2.47 11.30
C ILE A 5 32.97 -0.98 11.13
N PHE A 6 31.75 -0.57 11.50
CA PHE A 6 31.28 0.81 11.36
C PHE A 6 31.52 1.67 12.61
N GLU A 7 32.02 1.10 13.71
CA GLU A 7 32.36 1.86 14.91
C GLU A 7 33.64 2.70 14.75
N THR A 8 34.49 2.34 13.79
CA THR A 8 35.76 3.03 13.50
C THR A 8 35.70 3.94 12.27
N ASP A 9 34.59 3.91 11.52
CA ASP A 9 34.33 4.76 10.36
C ASP A 9 32.81 4.97 10.20
N PRO A 10 32.22 5.91 10.98
CA PRO A 10 30.78 6.15 10.97
C PRO A 10 30.29 6.73 9.63
N ASP A 11 31.15 7.43 8.89
CA ASP A 11 30.82 8.04 7.60
C ASP A 11 30.77 7.01 6.46
N ALA A 12 31.43 5.86 6.63
CA ALA A 12 31.34 4.71 5.73
C ALA A 12 30.16 3.77 6.04
N MET A 13 29.35 4.08 7.07
CA MET A 13 28.04 3.45 7.22
C MET A 13 27.27 3.71 5.92
N PRO A 14 26.63 2.69 5.29
CA PRO A 14 25.84 2.92 4.10
C PRO A 14 24.81 4.00 4.41
N LYS A 15 25.03 5.23 3.91
CA LYS A 15 24.04 6.30 3.95
C LYS A 15 22.86 5.73 3.21
N GLY A 16 21.69 5.67 3.85
CA GLY A 16 20.51 4.99 3.34
C GLY A 16 20.13 5.50 1.96
N THR A 17 20.72 4.93 0.92
CA THR A 17 20.16 4.94 -0.41
C THR A 17 19.00 3.98 -0.29
N PHE A 18 17.78 4.52 -0.20
CA PHE A 18 16.59 3.70 -0.25
C PHE A 18 16.74 2.73 -1.43
N SER A 19 16.60 1.44 -1.16
CA SER A 19 16.57 0.43 -2.23
C SER A 19 15.31 0.58 -3.10
N ASP A 20 14.39 1.41 -2.63
CA ASP A 20 13.07 1.73 -3.15
C ASP A 20 13.03 3.23 -3.49
N ASP A 21 12.47 3.65 -4.62
CA ASP A 21 12.33 5.09 -4.99
C ASP A 21 11.31 5.85 -4.12
N THR A 22 11.09 5.41 -2.88
CA THR A 22 10.06 5.90 -1.97
C THR A 22 10.65 6.36 -0.65
N VAL A 23 10.13 7.46 -0.14
CA VAL A 23 10.54 8.04 1.15
C VAL A 23 9.82 7.41 2.34
N GLY A 24 8.77 6.62 2.10
CA GLY A 24 8.04 5.94 3.16
C GLY A 24 6.89 5.08 2.66
N ARG A 25 6.31 4.31 3.59
CA ARG A 25 5.24 3.36 3.31
C ARG A 25 4.06 3.56 4.24
N PHE A 26 2.86 3.60 3.66
CA PHE A 26 1.59 3.61 4.36
C PHE A 26 1.09 2.19 4.58
N HIS A 27 0.46 1.97 5.72
CA HIS A 27 -0.10 0.68 6.13
C HIS A 27 -1.50 0.89 6.71
N SER A 28 -2.47 0.08 6.27
CA SER A 28 -3.85 0.08 6.77
C SER A 28 -4.08 -0.96 7.87
N GLY A 29 -3.01 -1.45 8.50
CA GLY A 29 -3.02 -2.50 9.50
C GLY A 29 -1.64 -2.70 10.10
N ARG A 30 -1.57 -3.45 11.20
CA ARG A 30 -0.31 -3.89 11.82
C ARG A 30 -0.40 -5.34 12.24
N SER A 31 0.75 -5.96 12.53
CA SER A 31 0.78 -7.24 13.22
C SER A 31 1.17 -6.99 14.67
N VAL A 32 0.32 -7.38 15.62
CA VAL A 32 0.62 -7.35 17.06
C VAL A 32 0.74 -8.80 17.52
N ASN A 33 1.90 -9.20 18.02
CA ASN A 33 2.17 -10.59 18.45
C ASN A 33 1.84 -11.65 17.38
N GLY A 34 2.09 -11.33 16.09
CA GLY A 34 1.79 -12.22 14.97
C GLY A 34 0.30 -12.27 14.58
N ILE A 35 -0.55 -11.49 15.24
CA ILE A 35 -1.97 -11.37 14.94
C ILE A 35 -2.18 -10.11 14.08
N PRO A 36 -2.76 -10.23 12.88
CA PRO A 36 -3.15 -9.07 12.10
C PRO A 36 -4.22 -8.25 12.82
N GLU A 37 -3.94 -6.98 13.05
CA GLU A 37 -4.87 -5.98 13.57
C GLU A 37 -5.12 -4.94 12.47
N ALA A 38 -6.40 -4.74 12.13
CA ALA A 38 -6.80 -3.69 11.21
C ALA A 38 -6.79 -2.35 11.97
N LEU A 39 -6.18 -1.33 11.38
CA LEU A 39 -6.06 -0.01 12.00
C LEU A 39 -7.14 0.92 11.45
N PRO A 40 -7.83 1.71 12.30
CA PRO A 40 -8.73 2.75 11.84
C PRO A 40 -7.98 3.97 11.29
N GLU A 41 -6.76 4.21 11.76
CA GLU A 41 -5.84 5.25 11.29
C GLU A 41 -4.70 4.69 10.44
N TRP A 42 -4.03 5.57 9.70
CA TRP A 42 -2.84 5.21 8.95
C TRP A 42 -1.62 5.02 9.86
N LYS A 43 -0.87 3.95 9.60
CA LYS A 43 0.49 3.79 10.09
C LYS A 43 1.45 4.08 8.96
N VAL A 44 2.48 4.88 9.23
CA VAL A 44 3.52 5.21 8.26
C VAL A 44 4.86 4.68 8.76
N THR A 45 5.68 4.14 7.86
CA THR A 45 7.05 3.73 8.17
C THR A 45 8.03 4.38 7.21
N THR A 46 9.14 4.90 7.72
CA THR A 46 10.22 5.54 6.93
C THR A 46 11.59 5.24 7.55
N GLY A 47 12.66 5.41 6.79
CA GLY A 47 14.04 5.42 7.28
C GLY A 47 14.60 6.81 7.54
N ASP A 48 13.84 7.86 7.18
CA ASP A 48 14.29 9.25 7.23
C ASP A 48 13.61 10.02 8.38
N PRO A 49 14.37 10.50 9.38
CA PRO A 49 13.85 11.29 10.48
C PRO A 49 13.14 12.58 10.05
N GLU A 50 13.55 13.23 8.95
CA GLU A 50 12.90 14.45 8.44
C GLU A 50 11.52 14.11 7.89
N VAL A 51 11.42 13.01 7.14
CA VAL A 51 10.13 12.49 6.66
C VAL A 51 9.23 12.09 7.82
N ALA A 52 9.77 11.43 8.85
CA ALA A 52 9.01 11.05 10.02
C ALA A 52 8.45 12.26 10.78
N ALA A 53 9.26 13.32 10.95
CA ALA A 53 8.85 14.55 11.58
C ALA A 53 7.75 15.28 10.78
N ALA A 54 7.90 15.37 9.45
CA ALA A 54 6.91 15.96 8.57
C ALA A 54 5.58 15.21 8.63
N ILE A 55 5.60 13.87 8.59
CA ILE A 55 4.38 13.05 8.73
C ILE A 55 3.73 13.28 10.09
N ALA A 56 4.50 13.28 11.18
CA ALA A 56 3.96 13.53 12.52
C ALA A 56 3.34 14.93 12.63
N GLN A 57 3.92 15.93 11.98
CA GLN A 57 3.37 17.29 11.92
C GLN A 57 2.06 17.35 11.11
N LEU A 58 2.00 16.71 9.95
CA LEU A 58 0.85 16.74 9.05
C LEU A 58 -0.33 15.89 9.56
N MET A 59 -0.04 14.72 10.13
CA MET A 59 -1.05 13.68 10.39
C MET A 59 -1.18 13.33 11.88
N GLY A 60 -0.40 13.98 12.74
CA GLY A 60 -0.28 13.62 14.16
C GLY A 60 0.50 12.32 14.38
N GLY A 61 0.62 11.94 15.65
CA GLY A 61 1.41 10.78 16.07
C GLY A 61 2.76 11.16 16.65
N GLN A 62 3.56 10.15 16.98
CA GLN A 62 4.95 10.30 17.43
C GLN A 62 5.83 9.32 16.65
N PRO A 63 6.98 9.78 16.12
CA PRO A 63 7.97 8.88 15.54
C PRO A 63 8.60 7.99 16.60
N GLU A 64 8.60 6.68 16.36
CA GLU A 64 9.22 5.67 17.20
C GLU A 64 10.18 4.81 16.36
N GLU A 65 11.44 4.73 16.78
CA GLU A 65 12.37 3.78 16.19
C GLU A 65 12.02 2.35 16.62
N THR A 66 12.03 1.44 15.66
CA THR A 66 11.76 0.02 15.86
C THR A 66 13.05 -0.79 15.73
N GLU A 67 13.09 -1.97 16.36
CA GLU A 67 14.20 -2.93 16.18
C GLU A 67 14.21 -3.61 14.79
N SER A 68 13.41 -3.11 13.84
CA SER A 68 13.30 -3.66 12.50
C SER A 68 14.64 -3.57 11.77
N PRO A 69 15.15 -4.69 11.20
CA PRO A 69 16.36 -4.66 10.37
C PRO A 69 16.12 -4.04 8.98
N ASN A 70 14.89 -3.59 8.68
CA ASN A 70 14.53 -3.02 7.39
C ASN A 70 14.91 -1.54 7.29
N GLU A 71 15.07 -1.03 6.07
CA GLU A 71 15.39 0.38 5.79
C GLU A 71 14.36 1.37 6.37
N ASN A 72 13.11 0.93 6.55
CA ASN A 72 12.03 1.71 7.16
C ASN A 72 11.87 1.35 8.64
N PHE A 73 12.80 1.80 9.47
CA PHE A 73 12.87 1.46 10.90
C PHE A 73 12.14 2.46 11.80
N ILE A 74 11.75 3.64 11.31
CA ILE A 74 10.95 4.62 12.04
C ILE A 74 9.47 4.38 11.75
N GLU A 75 8.67 4.13 12.78
CA GLU A 75 7.22 3.96 12.71
C GLU A 75 6.50 5.20 13.27
N ILE A 76 5.44 5.62 12.59
CA ILE A 76 4.57 6.71 13.01
C ILE A 76 3.13 6.19 13.01
N MET A 77 2.53 6.07 14.19
CA MET A 77 1.08 5.85 14.31
C MET A 77 0.37 7.20 14.23
N THR A 78 -0.28 7.47 13.10
CA THR A 78 -0.92 8.78 12.86
C THR A 78 -2.30 8.85 13.51
N ALA A 79 -2.87 10.06 13.59
CA ALA A 79 -4.28 10.27 13.90
C ALA A 79 -5.18 10.32 12.64
N ALA A 80 -4.57 10.26 11.45
CA ALA A 80 -5.26 10.47 10.19
C ALA A 80 -5.94 9.19 9.71
N LYS A 81 -7.25 9.27 9.44
CA LYS A 81 -8.02 8.21 8.74
C LYS A 81 -8.13 8.45 7.24
N ARG A 82 -7.92 9.70 6.83
CA ARG A 82 -7.99 10.19 5.45
C ARG A 82 -6.79 11.08 5.20
N VAL A 83 -6.19 10.89 4.05
CA VAL A 83 -5.04 11.66 3.57
C VAL A 83 -5.33 12.12 2.15
N LYS A 84 -5.00 13.37 1.85
CA LYS A 84 -5.04 13.88 0.48
C LYS A 84 -3.74 13.54 -0.22
N VAL A 85 -3.86 12.83 -1.33
CA VAL A 85 -2.73 12.32 -2.08
C VAL A 85 -2.79 12.78 -3.53
N VAL A 86 -1.63 12.89 -4.16
CA VAL A 86 -1.49 13.16 -5.59
C VAL A 86 -1.03 11.89 -6.29
N LEU A 87 -1.84 11.42 -7.23
CA LEU A 87 -1.57 10.26 -8.07
C LEU A 87 -1.08 10.76 -9.44
N SER A 88 0.00 10.18 -9.97
CA SER A 88 0.59 10.59 -11.25
C SER A 88 -0.22 10.20 -12.49
N GLY A 89 -1.38 9.56 -12.30
CA GLY A 89 -2.24 9.02 -13.35
C GLY A 89 -2.59 7.56 -13.08
N SER A 90 -3.15 6.85 -14.06
CA SER A 90 -3.54 5.44 -13.92
C SER A 90 -2.36 4.52 -13.62
N GLY A 91 -1.16 4.83 -14.14
CA GLY A 91 0.08 4.11 -13.83
C GLY A 91 0.55 4.21 -12.37
N ALA A 92 -0.01 5.11 -11.57
CA ALA A 92 0.27 5.21 -10.13
C ALA A 92 -0.29 4.01 -9.34
N ILE A 93 -1.21 3.24 -9.93
CA ILE A 93 -1.83 2.07 -9.32
C ILE A 93 -1.50 0.86 -10.16
N THR A 94 -0.79 -0.10 -9.57
CA THR A 94 -0.54 -1.39 -10.20
C THR A 94 -1.29 -2.48 -9.43
N SER A 95 -1.88 -3.41 -10.16
CA SER A 95 -2.59 -4.54 -9.55
C SER A 95 -2.25 -5.83 -10.26
N ASP A 96 -1.84 -6.82 -9.48
CA ASP A 96 -1.61 -8.18 -9.92
C ASP A 96 -2.18 -9.16 -8.88
N MET A 97 -2.05 -10.46 -9.16
CA MET A 97 -2.51 -11.55 -8.31
C MET A 97 -1.31 -12.39 -7.90
N LYS A 98 -1.04 -12.47 -6.59
CA LYS A 98 0.14 -13.16 -6.04
C LYS A 98 -0.23 -14.22 -5.00
N LEU A 99 0.43 -15.37 -5.07
CA LEU A 99 0.45 -16.38 -4.01
C LEU A 99 1.88 -16.56 -3.51
N TRP A 100 2.07 -16.30 -2.21
CA TRP A 100 3.34 -16.48 -1.53
C TRP A 100 3.31 -17.70 -0.62
N ASN A 101 4.41 -18.43 -0.58
CA ASN A 101 4.67 -19.44 0.43
C ASN A 101 6.00 -19.11 1.12
N GLY A 102 5.90 -18.47 2.29
CA GLY A 102 7.04 -17.79 2.89
C GLY A 102 7.58 -16.73 1.92
N ASN A 103 8.86 -16.80 1.61
CA ASN A 103 9.55 -15.85 0.71
C ASN A 103 9.52 -16.28 -0.76
N VAL A 104 8.85 -17.39 -1.09
CA VAL A 104 8.79 -17.90 -2.46
C VAL A 104 7.47 -17.48 -3.11
N LEU A 105 7.56 -16.78 -4.24
CA LEU A 105 6.43 -16.45 -5.09
C LEU A 105 6.05 -17.70 -5.91
N ILE A 106 4.93 -18.32 -5.55
CA ILE A 106 4.44 -19.54 -6.21
C ILE A 106 3.58 -19.23 -7.43
N HIS A 107 2.87 -18.10 -7.40
CA HIS A 107 1.94 -17.74 -8.46
C HIS A 107 1.93 -16.23 -8.63
N HIS A 108 2.09 -15.76 -9.87
CA HIS A 108 1.99 -14.35 -10.22
C HIS A 108 1.30 -14.20 -11.56
N CYS A 109 0.10 -13.63 -11.55
CA CYS A 109 -0.74 -13.48 -12.74
C CYS A 109 -1.50 -12.15 -12.72
N ASP A 110 -2.11 -11.78 -13.84
CA ASP A 110 -3.11 -10.70 -13.91
C ASP A 110 -4.55 -11.22 -13.66
N GLY A 111 -4.66 -12.51 -13.36
CA GLY A 111 -5.91 -13.23 -13.20
C GLY A 111 -6.37 -13.99 -14.45
N VAL A 112 -5.72 -13.80 -15.60
CA VAL A 112 -5.94 -14.54 -16.84
C VAL A 112 -4.67 -15.31 -17.20
N GLU A 113 -3.53 -14.63 -17.27
CA GLU A 113 -2.25 -15.17 -17.68
C GLU A 113 -1.17 -14.95 -16.61
N PHE A 114 -0.15 -15.81 -16.61
CA PHE A 114 1.02 -15.62 -15.77
C PHE A 114 1.80 -14.36 -16.19
N LEU A 115 2.24 -13.60 -15.20
CA LEU A 115 3.14 -12.46 -15.36
C LEU A 115 4.60 -12.83 -15.03
N SER A 116 4.79 -13.89 -14.24
CA SER A 116 6.09 -14.50 -13.97
C SER A 116 5.90 -15.94 -13.46
N PRO A 117 6.91 -16.82 -13.55
CA PRO A 117 8.26 -16.60 -14.08
C PRO A 117 8.28 -16.35 -15.60
N GLU A 118 9.40 -15.83 -16.13
CA GLU A 118 9.50 -15.47 -17.56
C GLU A 118 9.22 -16.66 -18.50
N SER A 119 9.51 -17.89 -18.04
CA SER A 119 9.21 -19.11 -18.80
C SER A 119 7.71 -19.34 -19.05
N ASP A 120 6.87 -18.83 -18.15
CA ASP A 120 5.44 -19.11 -18.13
C ASP A 120 4.61 -17.88 -18.51
N LYS A 121 5.26 -16.75 -18.75
CA LYS A 121 4.62 -15.47 -19.02
C LYS A 121 3.73 -15.54 -20.26
N GLY A 122 2.48 -15.09 -20.12
CA GLY A 122 1.46 -15.16 -21.16
C GLY A 122 0.72 -16.51 -21.27
N ILE A 123 1.09 -17.51 -20.45
CA ILE A 123 0.34 -18.78 -20.38
C ILE A 123 -0.86 -18.60 -19.43
N GLU A 124 -2.00 -19.24 -19.76
CA GLU A 124 -3.19 -19.24 -18.91
C GLU A 124 -2.85 -19.70 -17.47
N CYS A 125 -3.20 -18.87 -16.49
CA CYS A 125 -2.79 -19.08 -15.10
C CYS A 125 -3.61 -20.15 -14.36
N GLY A 126 -4.74 -20.59 -14.92
CA GLY A 126 -5.64 -21.54 -14.27
C GLY A 126 -6.43 -20.98 -13.09
N CYS A 127 -6.43 -19.65 -12.89
CA CYS A 127 -7.29 -19.03 -11.87
C CYS A 127 -8.77 -19.24 -12.21
N PRO A 128 -9.64 -19.53 -11.22
CA PRO A 128 -11.07 -19.69 -11.44
C PRO A 128 -11.69 -18.46 -12.12
N ARG A 129 -12.67 -18.65 -13.00
CA ARG A 129 -13.33 -17.52 -13.68
C ARG A 129 -14.19 -16.67 -12.74
N LEU A 130 -14.82 -17.29 -11.74
CA LEU A 130 -15.70 -16.60 -10.81
C LEU A 130 -14.92 -15.94 -9.66
N MET A 131 -15.28 -14.70 -9.33
CA MET A 131 -14.67 -13.96 -8.23
C MET A 131 -14.89 -14.61 -6.87
N GLU A 132 -16.02 -15.27 -6.65
CA GLU A 132 -16.30 -15.98 -5.40
C GLU A 132 -15.32 -17.16 -5.20
N ASP A 133 -15.05 -17.93 -6.25
CA ASP A 133 -14.10 -19.04 -6.22
C ASP A 133 -12.66 -18.56 -6.01
N ARG A 134 -12.28 -17.43 -6.64
CA ARG A 134 -10.98 -16.79 -6.41
C ARG A 134 -10.79 -16.43 -4.94
N LYS A 135 -11.79 -15.80 -4.32
CA LYS A 135 -11.76 -15.45 -2.89
C LYS A 135 -11.69 -16.69 -2.00
N ALA A 136 -12.43 -17.76 -2.33
CA ALA A 136 -12.41 -19.01 -1.59
C ALA A 136 -11.04 -19.70 -1.67
N ASN A 137 -10.42 -19.75 -2.86
CA ASN A 137 -9.09 -20.31 -3.06
C ASN A 137 -8.01 -19.50 -2.33
N ALA A 138 -8.05 -18.17 -2.41
CA ALA A 138 -7.13 -17.30 -1.67
C ALA A 138 -7.27 -17.47 -0.16
N LYS A 139 -8.51 -17.50 0.36
CA LYS A 139 -8.79 -17.72 1.79
C LYS A 139 -8.27 -19.06 2.29
N SER A 140 -8.32 -20.09 1.46
CA SER A 140 -7.77 -21.43 1.76
C SER A 140 -6.28 -21.57 1.44
N LYS A 141 -5.60 -20.49 1.04
CA LYS A 141 -4.18 -20.45 0.63
C LYS A 141 -3.85 -21.36 -0.55
N ARG A 142 -4.83 -21.63 -1.41
CA ARG A 142 -4.72 -22.48 -2.62
C ARG A 142 -4.72 -21.68 -3.92
N GLY A 143 -4.93 -20.37 -3.86
CA GLY A 143 -4.91 -19.50 -5.02
C GLY A 143 -4.36 -18.12 -4.67
N PRO A 144 -3.98 -17.34 -5.68
CA PRO A 144 -3.43 -16.01 -5.46
C PRO A 144 -4.48 -15.05 -4.89
N SER A 145 -3.99 -14.07 -4.14
CA SER A 145 -4.75 -12.90 -3.67
C SER A 145 -4.32 -11.66 -4.44
N PRO A 146 -5.16 -10.61 -4.49
CA PRO A 146 -4.77 -9.33 -5.05
C PRO A 146 -3.51 -8.81 -4.37
N SER A 147 -2.66 -8.18 -5.14
CA SER A 147 -1.52 -7.40 -4.68
C SER A 147 -1.58 -6.07 -5.42
N ILE A 148 -2.09 -5.07 -4.71
CA ILE A 148 -2.32 -3.73 -5.22
C ILE A 148 -1.27 -2.83 -4.60
N GLN A 149 -0.57 -2.09 -5.45
CA GLN A 149 0.38 -1.06 -5.05
C GLN A 149 -0.12 0.29 -5.55
N VAL A 150 -0.09 1.28 -4.66
CA VAL A 150 -0.45 2.66 -4.93
C VAL A 150 0.75 3.53 -4.62
N MET A 151 1.24 4.25 -5.61
CA MET A 151 2.34 5.20 -5.50
C MET A 151 1.78 6.61 -5.52
N PHE A 152 2.14 7.44 -4.56
CA PHE A 152 1.54 8.77 -4.44
C PHE A 152 2.44 9.77 -3.72
N ARG A 153 2.20 11.05 -3.93
CA ARG A 153 2.75 12.14 -3.11
C ARG A 153 1.69 12.65 -2.15
N LEU A 154 2.09 13.32 -1.08
CA LEU A 154 1.12 13.99 -0.19
C LEU A 154 0.71 15.33 -0.82
N ALA A 155 -0.58 15.63 -0.80
CA ALA A 155 -1.06 16.90 -1.35
C ALA A 155 -0.67 18.11 -0.47
N GLU A 156 -0.52 17.89 0.84
CA GLU A 156 -0.15 18.94 1.81
C GLU A 156 1.36 19.21 1.84
N ASP A 157 2.17 18.26 1.35
CA ASP A 157 3.62 18.40 1.20
C ASP A 157 4.08 17.53 0.01
N TYR A 158 3.98 18.11 -1.19
CA TYR A 158 4.24 17.42 -2.45
C TYR A 158 5.72 17.04 -2.63
N ASP A 159 6.60 17.87 -2.08
CA ASP A 159 8.05 17.75 -2.22
C ASP A 159 8.67 16.80 -1.21
N LEU A 160 7.92 16.39 -0.17
CA LEU A 160 8.36 15.39 0.80
C LEU A 160 8.78 14.07 0.16
N GLY A 161 8.22 13.74 -1.01
CA GLY A 161 8.63 12.61 -1.83
C GLY A 161 7.50 11.64 -2.15
N LEU A 162 7.88 10.51 -2.76
CA LEU A 162 6.95 9.48 -3.20
C LEU A 162 6.73 8.44 -2.09
N PHE A 163 5.48 8.17 -1.77
CA PHE A 163 5.06 7.15 -0.82
C PHE A 163 4.47 5.95 -1.52
N ARG A 164 4.50 4.80 -0.84
CA ARG A 164 3.86 3.56 -1.28
C ARG A 164 2.82 3.08 -0.29
N PHE A 165 1.66 2.66 -0.78
CA PHE A 165 0.70 1.84 -0.05
C PHE A 165 0.52 0.52 -0.78
N GLN A 166 0.64 -0.60 -0.05
CA GLN A 166 0.42 -1.94 -0.59
C GLN A 166 -0.71 -2.64 0.15
N THR A 167 -1.62 -3.29 -0.58
CA THR A 167 -2.76 -3.99 0.00
C THR A 167 -3.19 -5.20 -0.82
N SER A 168 -3.74 -6.20 -0.13
CA SER A 168 -4.41 -7.36 -0.74
C SER A 168 -5.93 -7.29 -0.66
N SER A 169 -6.48 -6.07 -0.55
CA SER A 169 -7.92 -5.84 -0.39
C SER A 169 -8.69 -6.23 -1.65
N TRP A 170 -9.52 -7.27 -1.54
CA TRP A 170 -10.50 -7.62 -2.56
C TRP A 170 -11.51 -6.51 -2.85
N LYS A 171 -11.84 -5.70 -1.84
CA LYS A 171 -12.77 -4.57 -2.01
C LYS A 171 -12.17 -3.45 -2.82
N LEU A 172 -10.88 -3.17 -2.64
CA LEU A 172 -10.19 -2.22 -3.51
C LEU A 172 -10.05 -2.80 -4.92
N ALA A 173 -9.71 -4.09 -5.05
CA ALA A 173 -9.59 -4.77 -6.35
C ALA A 173 -10.86 -4.65 -7.21
N GLU A 174 -12.05 -4.81 -6.59
CA GLU A 174 -13.35 -4.63 -7.25
C GLU A 174 -13.54 -3.24 -7.86
N MET A 175 -12.95 -2.20 -7.25
CA MET A 175 -13.13 -0.80 -7.64
C MET A 175 -12.02 -0.24 -8.54
N LEU A 176 -10.96 -1.01 -8.82
CA LEU A 176 -9.79 -0.52 -9.57
C LEU A 176 -10.14 0.00 -10.95
N HIS A 177 -11.10 -0.63 -11.63
CA HIS A 177 -11.54 -0.20 -12.95
C HIS A 177 -12.21 1.19 -12.91
N GLU A 178 -13.01 1.48 -11.88
CA GLU A 178 -13.63 2.79 -11.69
C GLU A 178 -12.59 3.86 -11.39
N ILE A 179 -11.61 3.53 -10.54
CA ILE A 179 -10.51 4.44 -10.19
C ILE A 179 -9.66 4.74 -11.42
N SER A 180 -9.30 3.71 -12.20
CA SER A 180 -8.51 3.86 -13.43
C SER A 180 -9.24 4.75 -14.44
N ASN A 181 -10.52 4.48 -14.69
CA ASN A 181 -11.34 5.31 -15.57
C ASN A 181 -11.44 6.77 -15.09
N ALA A 182 -11.45 7.02 -13.78
CA ALA A 182 -11.46 8.37 -13.23
C ALA A 182 -10.11 9.08 -13.40
N LEU A 183 -9.00 8.36 -13.23
CA LEU A 183 -7.64 8.88 -13.48
C LEU A 183 -7.41 9.16 -14.96
N ASP A 184 -7.85 8.28 -15.86
CA ASP A 184 -7.73 8.46 -17.30
C ASP A 184 -8.54 9.67 -17.80
N LYS A 185 -9.70 9.94 -17.19
CA LYS A 185 -10.49 11.15 -17.46
C LYS A 185 -9.79 12.44 -17.04
N VAL A 186 -8.96 12.40 -16.00
CA VAL A 186 -8.14 13.55 -15.58
C VAL A 186 -7.00 13.77 -16.59
N GLY A 187 -6.41 12.70 -17.12
CA GLY A 187 -5.37 12.78 -18.16
C GLY A 187 -4.02 13.33 -17.67
N GLY A 188 -3.74 13.23 -16.37
CA GLY A 188 -2.53 13.74 -15.73
C GLY A 188 -2.55 13.50 -14.22
N GLU A 189 -1.80 14.32 -13.47
CA GLU A 189 -1.81 14.23 -12.01
C GLU A 189 -3.20 14.54 -11.44
N ALA A 190 -3.65 13.71 -10.50
CA ALA A 190 -4.96 13.80 -9.89
C ALA A 190 -4.87 13.91 -8.38
N LEU A 191 -5.64 14.84 -7.82
CA LEU A 191 -5.90 14.90 -6.39
C LEU A 191 -6.88 13.79 -6.03
N ALA A 192 -6.54 12.96 -5.05
CA ALA A 192 -7.39 11.91 -4.52
C ALA A 192 -7.45 11.93 -2.99
N ASP A 193 -8.56 11.46 -2.43
CA ASP A 193 -8.63 11.10 -1.02
C ASP A 193 -8.28 9.60 -0.88
N LEU A 194 -7.27 9.30 -0.06
CA LEU A 194 -6.91 7.95 0.37
C LEU A 194 -7.34 7.78 1.84
N PHE A 195 -8.26 6.86 2.12
CA PHE A 195 -8.79 6.69 3.47
C PHE A 195 -9.16 5.26 3.83
N ILE A 196 -9.27 5.00 5.12
CA ILE A 196 -9.71 3.72 5.68
C ILE A 196 -11.18 3.85 6.07
N GLU A 197 -12.04 3.01 5.50
CA GLU A 197 -13.48 2.96 5.77
C GLU A 197 -13.82 1.75 6.63
N LEU A 198 -14.54 1.96 7.73
CA LEU A 198 -15.16 0.91 8.51
C LEU A 198 -16.41 0.41 7.80
N VAL A 199 -16.48 -0.89 7.54
CA VAL A 199 -17.65 -1.57 6.99
C VAL A 199 -18.24 -2.46 8.06
N GLU A 200 -19.49 -2.21 8.43
CA GLU A 200 -20.26 -3.00 9.38
C GLU A 200 -21.53 -3.53 8.71
N TYR A 201 -21.75 -4.83 8.80
CA TYR A 201 -22.98 -5.44 8.32
C TYR A 201 -23.28 -6.76 9.04
N THR A 202 -24.56 -7.07 9.16
CA THR A 202 -25.01 -8.38 9.64
C THR A 202 -25.19 -9.31 8.44
N THR A 203 -24.50 -10.45 8.47
CA THR A 203 -24.63 -11.48 7.43
C THR A 203 -26.05 -12.08 7.42
N LYS A 204 -26.45 -12.70 6.31
CA LYS A 204 -27.73 -13.43 6.20
C LYS A 204 -27.91 -14.53 7.26
N LYS A 205 -26.83 -14.97 7.90
CA LYS A 205 -26.82 -15.96 8.99
C LYS A 205 -26.86 -15.33 10.39
N GLY A 206 -27.14 -14.02 10.50
CA GLY A 206 -27.25 -13.31 11.77
C GLY A 206 -25.93 -13.02 12.47
N ARG A 207 -24.79 -13.17 11.78
CA ARG A 207 -23.47 -12.84 12.33
C ARG A 207 -23.08 -11.42 11.94
N ASP A 208 -22.74 -10.60 12.93
CA ASP A 208 -22.16 -9.28 12.72
C ASP A 208 -20.72 -9.39 12.23
N VAL A 209 -20.41 -8.59 11.21
CA VAL A 209 -19.10 -8.51 10.58
C VAL A 209 -18.71 -7.04 10.50
N SER A 210 -17.59 -6.70 11.12
CA SER A 210 -16.92 -5.41 10.97
C SER A 210 -15.52 -5.62 10.41
N TYR A 211 -15.12 -4.80 9.45
CA TYR A 211 -13.76 -4.77 8.91
C TYR A 211 -13.43 -3.41 8.31
N PHE A 212 -12.15 -3.09 8.23
CA PHE A 212 -11.66 -1.89 7.57
C PHE A 212 -11.24 -2.21 6.14
N LYS A 213 -11.55 -1.31 5.20
CA LYS A 213 -11.07 -1.38 3.82
C LYS A 213 -10.40 -0.04 3.42
N PRO A 214 -9.31 -0.08 2.65
CA PRO A 214 -8.79 1.12 2.01
C PRO A 214 -9.71 1.55 0.85
N VAL A 215 -9.88 2.85 0.67
CA VAL A 215 -10.66 3.46 -0.40
C VAL A 215 -9.86 4.60 -1.02
N ILE A 216 -9.90 4.67 -2.35
CA ILE A 216 -9.31 5.77 -3.15
C ILE A 216 -10.44 6.46 -3.88
N LYS A 217 -10.57 7.77 -3.69
CA LYS A 217 -11.54 8.59 -4.41
C LYS A 217 -10.83 9.70 -5.16
N VAL A 218 -10.82 9.62 -6.49
CA VAL A 218 -10.33 10.71 -7.36
C VAL A 218 -11.26 11.91 -7.22
N VAL A 219 -10.68 13.09 -6.95
CA VAL A 219 -11.43 14.33 -6.69
C VAL A 219 -11.44 15.22 -7.92
N LYS A 220 -10.28 15.62 -8.43
CA LYS A 220 -10.09 16.51 -9.58
C LYS A 220 -8.64 16.47 -10.07
N SER A 221 -8.32 17.19 -11.15
CA SER A 221 -6.91 17.37 -11.55
C SER A 221 -6.12 18.09 -10.46
N TRP A 222 -4.84 17.75 -10.34
CA TRP A 222 -3.94 18.42 -9.40
C TRP A 222 -3.73 19.89 -9.77
N ASN A 223 -3.62 20.19 -11.07
CA ASN A 223 -3.49 21.56 -11.57
C ASN A 223 -4.67 22.45 -11.12
N ASP A 224 -5.91 21.95 -11.21
CA ASP A 224 -7.11 22.67 -10.74
C ASP A 224 -7.21 22.73 -9.20
N ALA A 225 -6.48 21.88 -8.49
CA ALA A 225 -6.39 21.95 -7.03
C ALA A 225 -5.45 23.08 -6.60
N VAL A 226 -4.28 23.19 -7.23
CA VAL A 226 -3.27 24.19 -6.90
C VAL A 226 -3.67 25.58 -7.42
N ALA A 227 -4.28 25.68 -8.60
CA ALA A 227 -4.70 26.97 -9.16
C ALA A 227 -5.87 27.64 -8.41
N GLY A 228 -6.57 26.90 -7.55
CA GLY A 228 -7.70 27.38 -6.76
C GLY A 228 -7.44 27.45 -5.25
N ALA A 229 -6.21 27.23 -4.81
CA ALA A 229 -5.75 27.38 -3.43
C ALA A 229 -5.13 28.78 -3.22
#